data_AF-A0A7S4SHM4-F1
#
_entry.id   AF-A0A7S4SHM4-F1
#
_cell.length_a   1.000
_cell.length_b   1.000
_cell.length_c   1.000
_cell.angle_alpha   90.00
_cell.angle_beta   90.00
_cell.angle_gamma   90.00
#
_symmetry.space_group_name_H-M   'P 1'
#
loop_
_entity.id
_entity.type
_entity.pdbx_description
1 polymer ?
#
loop_
_entity_poly.entity_id
_entity_poly.type
_entity_poly.pdbx_seq_one_letter_code
_entity_poly.pdbx_strand_id
1 'polypeptide(L)'
;TAMSFLQPLLLYNFLSNREEFLAIVFHMLYLTLKYGICEESCCCLSTLSVVLCHMKDYDASERIGQLAILLLEKFQSRKYISYVYCCVFGNIRGFNRHIKMSIEPLLSAYQIGMQTGDIQMAML
;
A
#
# COMPACT_ATOMS: atom_id res chain seq x y z
N THR A 1 2.76 5.02 16.81
CA THR A 1 2.94 6.33 16.15
C THR A 1 1.58 6.82 15.66
N ALA A 2 1.41 8.10 15.28
CA ALA A 2 0.16 8.54 14.65
C ALA A 2 -0.16 7.73 13.38
N MET A 3 0.88 7.34 12.63
CA MET A 3 0.79 6.47 11.45
C MET A 3 0.24 5.07 11.77
N SER A 4 0.70 4.44 12.86
CA SER A 4 0.25 3.10 13.25
C SER A 4 -1.22 3.06 13.69
N PHE A 5 -1.78 4.20 14.15
CA PHE A 5 -3.20 4.31 14.46
C PHE A 5 -4.07 4.48 13.21
N LEU A 6 -3.56 5.18 12.20
CA LEU A 6 -4.29 5.44 10.95
C LEU A 6 -4.28 4.26 9.99
N GLN A 7 -3.23 3.43 10.03
CA GLN A 7 -3.05 2.28 9.14
C GLN A 7 -4.27 1.34 9.09
N PRO A 8 -4.87 0.87 10.21
CA PRO A 8 -6.03 -0.03 10.16
C PRO A 8 -7.28 0.64 9.58
N LEU A 9 -7.40 1.97 9.71
CA LEU A 9 -8.54 2.73 9.19
C LEU A 9 -8.53 2.83 7.67
N LEU A 10 -7.37 2.66 7.02
CA LEU A 10 -7.25 2.74 5.57
C LEU A 10 -8.11 1.70 4.86
N LEU A 11 -8.03 0.43 5.25
CA LEU A 11 -8.79 -0.64 4.58
C LEU A 11 -10.30 -0.50 4.83
N TYR A 12 -10.69 -0.21 6.06
CA TYR A 12 -12.09 -0.02 6.42
C TYR A 12 -12.74 1.13 5.62
N ASN A 13 -12.06 2.27 5.54
CA ASN A 13 -12.58 3.43 4.81
C ASN A 13 -12.50 3.23 3.29
N PHE A 14 -11.51 2.49 2.79
CA PHE A 14 -11.47 2.12 1.37
C PHE A 14 -12.74 1.38 0.93
N LEU A 15 -13.28 0.51 1.78
CA LEU A 15 -14.50 -0.26 1.51
C LEU A 15 -15.79 0.50 1.83
N SER A 16 -15.79 1.33 2.88
CA SER A 16 -17.02 1.91 3.44
C SER A 16 -17.26 3.37 3.06
N ASN A 17 -16.22 4.23 3.06
CA ASN A 17 -16.34 5.69 2.91
C ASN A 17 -15.13 6.30 2.19
N ARG A 18 -15.32 6.63 0.90
CA ARG A 18 -14.23 7.07 0.01
C ARG A 18 -13.64 8.46 0.34
N GLU A 19 -14.42 9.38 0.92
CA GLU A 19 -13.94 10.73 1.23
C GLU A 19 -12.99 10.76 2.42
N GLU A 20 -13.33 10.06 3.50
CA GLU A 20 -12.49 9.93 4.69
C GLU A 20 -11.18 9.19 4.38
N PHE A 21 -11.25 8.20 3.49
CA PHE A 21 -10.06 7.48 3.01
C PHE A 21 -9.00 8.42 2.43
N LEU A 22 -9.39 9.37 1.56
CA LEU A 22 -8.44 10.32 0.98
C LEU A 22 -7.84 11.25 2.04
N ALA A 23 -8.66 11.73 2.97
CA ALA A 23 -8.18 12.57 4.07
C ALA A 23 -7.13 11.86 4.93
N ILE A 24 -7.34 10.57 5.24
CA ILE A 24 -6.38 9.76 6.00
C ILE A 24 -5.07 9.59 5.21
N VAL A 25 -5.14 9.26 3.92
CA VAL A 25 -3.95 9.09 3.07
C VAL A 25 -3.13 10.37 2.99
N PHE A 26 -3.77 11.52 2.76
CA PHE A 26 -3.06 12.81 2.72
C PHE A 26 -2.50 13.21 4.08
N HIS A 27 -3.17 12.88 5.18
CA HIS A 27 -2.64 13.13 6.52
C HIS A 27 -1.39 12.28 6.80
N MET A 28 -1.42 10.99 6.45
CA MET A 28 -0.25 10.10 6.55
C MET A 28 0.92 10.58 5.67
N LEU A 29 0.60 11.11 4.49
CA LEU A 29 1.60 11.70 3.59
C LEU A 29 2.23 12.96 4.20
N TYR A 30 1.42 13.86 4.74
CA TYR A 30 1.90 15.06 5.43
C TYR A 30 2.81 14.71 6.61
N LEU A 31 2.46 13.72 7.43
CA LEU A 31 3.30 13.25 8.53
C LEU A 31 4.64 12.70 8.03
N THR A 32 4.62 11.91 6.97
CA THR A 32 5.83 11.35 6.34
C THR A 32 6.74 12.47 5.80
N LEU A 33 6.17 13.50 5.17
CA LEU A 33 6.94 14.63 4.64
C LEU A 33 7.48 15.54 5.75
N LYS A 34 6.73 15.74 6.83
CA LYS A 34 7.08 16.65 7.92
C LYS A 34 8.09 16.06 8.90
N TYR A 35 7.92 14.79 9.26
CA TYR A 35 8.72 14.13 10.30
C TYR A 35 9.73 13.12 9.75
N GLY A 36 9.74 12.93 8.42
CA GLY A 36 10.61 11.98 7.75
C GLY A 36 9.95 10.62 7.55
N ILE A 37 10.67 9.77 6.83
CA ILE A 37 10.17 8.48 6.38
C ILE A 37 10.39 7.42 7.46
N CYS A 38 9.32 6.70 7.81
CA CYS A 38 9.34 5.57 8.74
C CYS A 38 8.80 4.29 8.07
N GLU A 39 8.82 3.19 8.81
CA GLU A 39 8.34 1.88 8.33
C GLU A 39 6.89 1.95 7.85
N GLU A 40 6.02 2.66 8.57
CA GLU A 40 4.61 2.84 8.24
C GLU A 40 4.36 3.74 7.02
N SER A 41 5.37 4.49 6.58
CA SER A 41 5.30 5.25 5.32
C SER A 41 5.16 4.33 4.11
N CYS A 42 5.57 3.06 4.21
CA CYS A 42 5.33 2.06 3.17
C CYS A 42 3.84 1.91 2.86
N CYS A 43 3.01 1.82 3.90
CA CYS A 43 1.54 1.75 3.76
C CYS A 43 0.99 3.03 3.13
N CYS A 44 1.45 4.20 3.57
CA CYS A 44 0.99 5.47 3.01
C CYS A 44 1.25 5.55 1.49
N LEU A 45 2.46 5.21 1.05
CA LEU A 45 2.84 5.29 -0.35
C LEU A 45 2.15 4.23 -1.19
N SER A 46 2.03 2.99 -0.69
CA SER A 46 1.28 1.96 -1.40
C SER A 46 -0.19 2.35 -1.57
N THR A 47 -0.82 2.93 -0.55
CA THR A 47 -2.20 3.42 -0.66
C THR A 47 -2.32 4.63 -1.59
N LEU A 48 -1.34 5.54 -1.59
CA LEU A 48 -1.30 6.66 -2.53
C LEU A 48 -1.19 6.18 -3.99
N SER A 49 -0.44 5.12 -4.27
CA SER A 49 -0.42 4.53 -5.62
C SER A 49 -1.80 4.03 -6.05
N VAL A 50 -2.58 3.43 -5.14
CA VAL A 50 -3.97 3.02 -5.43
C VAL A 50 -4.82 4.23 -5.80
N VAL A 51 -4.71 5.33 -5.05
CA VAL A 51 -5.44 6.57 -5.34
C VAL A 51 -5.07 7.11 -6.72
N LEU A 52 -3.78 7.21 -7.04
CA LEU A 52 -3.29 7.70 -8.34
C LEU A 52 -3.77 6.81 -9.50
N CYS A 53 -3.76 5.49 -9.31
CA CYS A 53 -4.31 4.55 -10.27
C CYS A 53 -5.81 4.79 -10.53
N HIS A 54 -6.60 5.08 -9.49
CA HIS A 54 -8.03 5.41 -9.64
C HIS A 54 -8.25 6.76 -10.34
N MET A 55 -7.33 7.71 -10.16
CA MET A 55 -7.32 8.98 -10.88
C MET A 55 -6.82 8.86 -12.33
N LYS A 56 -6.45 7.65 -12.77
CA LYS A 56 -5.88 7.34 -14.09
C LYS A 56 -4.51 7.98 -14.34
N ASP A 57 -3.81 8.41 -13.29
CA ASP A 57 -2.42 8.83 -13.35
C ASP A 57 -1.51 7.62 -13.11
N TYR A 58 -1.41 6.78 -14.15
CA TYR A 58 -0.73 5.49 -14.06
C TYR A 58 0.79 5.64 -13.90
N ASP A 59 1.39 6.63 -14.55
CA ASP A 59 2.84 6.88 -14.44
C ASP A 59 3.22 7.29 -13.00
N ALA A 60 2.43 8.18 -12.39
CA ALA A 60 2.65 8.53 -10.98
C ALA A 60 2.37 7.36 -10.05
N SER A 61 1.30 6.59 -10.31
CA SER A 61 0.97 5.38 -9.56
C SER A 61 2.13 4.37 -9.57
N GLU A 62 2.71 4.09 -10.73
CA GLU A 62 3.82 3.15 -10.84
C GLU A 62 5.05 3.64 -10.05
N ARG A 63 5.44 4.91 -10.21
CA ARG A 63 6.59 5.49 -9.50
C ARG A 63 6.42 5.42 -7.98
N ILE A 64 5.24 5.79 -7.49
CA ILE A 64 4.95 5.78 -6.06
C ILE A 64 4.85 4.36 -5.51
N GLY A 65 4.27 3.42 -6.24
CA GLY A 65 4.21 2.02 -5.81
C GLY A 65 5.60 1.35 -5.82
N GLN A 66 6.48 1.67 -6.77
CA GLN A 66 7.88 1.24 -6.73
C GLN A 66 8.62 1.82 -5.53
N LEU A 67 8.38 3.10 -5.20
CA LEU A 67 8.96 3.73 -4.01
C LEU A 67 8.51 3.02 -2.72
N ALA A 68 7.24 2.61 -2.64
CA ALA A 68 6.71 1.85 -1.51
C ALA A 68 7.43 0.48 -1.35
N ILE A 69 7.70 -0.22 -2.46
CA ILE A 69 8.47 -1.48 -2.45
C ILE A 69 9.92 -1.25 -2.01
N LEU A 70 10.60 -0.24 -2.53
CA LEU A 70 11.97 0.08 -2.14
C LEU A 70 12.06 0.43 -0.65
N LEU A 71 11.04 1.09 -0.11
CA LEU A 71 10.96 1.39 1.32
C LEU A 71 10.72 0.15 2.18
N LEU A 72 9.86 -0.75 1.71
CA LEU A 72 9.63 -2.04 2.34
C LEU A 72 10.92 -2.86 2.45
N GLU A 73 11.73 -2.88 1.37
CA GLU A 73 13.04 -3.53 1.34
C GLU A 73 14.05 -2.84 2.28
N LYS A 74 14.10 -1.50 2.25
CA LYS A 74 14.99 -0.71 3.10
C LYS A 74 14.77 -0.97 4.59
N PHE A 75 13.52 -1.05 5.03
CA PHE A 75 13.18 -1.31 6.42
C PHE A 75 13.08 -2.80 6.77
N GLN A 76 13.21 -3.70 5.78
CA GLN A 76 13.04 -5.15 5.96
C GLN A 76 11.73 -5.50 6.67
N SER A 77 10.68 -4.71 6.40
CA SER A 77 9.44 -4.80 7.15
C SER A 77 8.60 -5.97 6.67
N ARG A 78 8.77 -7.13 7.34
CA ARG A 78 7.99 -8.32 7.01
C ARG A 78 6.49 -8.13 7.26
N LYS A 79 6.14 -7.26 8.21
CA LYS A 79 4.76 -6.95 8.61
C LYS A 79 3.96 -6.24 7.51
N TYR A 80 4.62 -5.43 6.69
CA TYR A 80 3.93 -4.63 5.66
C TYR A 80 3.99 -5.24 4.26
N ILE A 81 4.64 -6.39 4.07
CA ILE A 81 4.79 -7.01 2.75
C ILE A 81 3.42 -7.35 2.15
N SER A 82 2.56 -8.03 2.92
CA SER A 82 1.20 -8.38 2.51
C SER A 82 0.43 -7.15 2.04
N TYR A 83 0.43 -6.09 2.85
CA TYR A 83 -0.27 -4.85 2.57
C TYR A 83 0.24 -4.16 1.31
N VAL A 84 1.55 -3.90 1.25
CA VAL A 84 2.18 -3.18 0.13
C VAL A 84 2.01 -3.95 -1.16
N TYR A 85 2.20 -5.27 -1.15
CA TYR A 85 2.12 -6.08 -2.36
C TYR A 85 0.69 -6.14 -2.90
N CYS A 86 -0.32 -6.32 -2.04
CA CYS A 86 -1.71 -6.28 -2.49
C CYS A 86 -2.09 -4.89 -3.06
N CYS A 87 -1.67 -3.80 -2.42
CA CYS A 87 -1.93 -2.45 -2.94
C CYS A 87 -1.23 -2.20 -4.28
N VAL A 88 0.03 -2.59 -4.42
CA VAL A 88 0.85 -2.26 -5.60
C VAL A 88 0.55 -3.20 -6.76
N PHE A 89 0.55 -4.52 -6.52
CA PHE A 89 0.36 -5.54 -7.57
C PHE A 89 -1.11 -5.88 -7.84
N GLY A 90 -2.03 -5.56 -6.92
CA GLY A 90 -3.48 -5.67 -7.17
C GLY A 90 -3.98 -4.68 -8.21
N ASN A 91 -3.31 -3.53 -8.36
CA ASN A 91 -3.67 -2.48 -9.32
C ASN A 91 -2.97 -2.67 -10.67
N ILE A 92 -3.26 -3.79 -11.35
CA ILE A 92 -2.64 -4.21 -12.62
C ILE A 92 -2.70 -3.13 -13.71
N ARG A 93 -3.80 -2.34 -13.73
CA ARG A 93 -4.01 -1.25 -14.71
C ARG A 93 -3.03 -0.09 -14.54
N GLY A 94 -2.57 0.18 -13.32
CA GLY A 94 -1.66 1.29 -13.04
C GLY A 94 -0.20 1.00 -13.35
N PHE A 95 0.16 -0.26 -13.55
CA PHE A 95 1.55 -0.67 -13.70
C PHE A 95 1.97 -1.01 -15.13
N ASN A 96 1.06 -0.94 -16.11
CA ASN A 96 1.34 -1.35 -17.50
C ASN A 96 2.01 -2.74 -17.63
N ARG A 97 1.88 -3.58 -16.61
CA ARG A 97 2.55 -4.88 -16.49
C ARG A 97 1.58 -5.98 -16.89
N HIS A 98 2.13 -7.02 -17.52
CA HIS A 98 1.38 -8.25 -17.73
C HIS A 98 0.91 -8.80 -16.38
N ILE A 99 -0.34 -9.24 -16.34
CA ILE A 99 -0.98 -9.84 -15.15
C ILE A 99 -0.12 -10.95 -14.53
N LYS A 100 0.63 -11.68 -15.36
CA LYS A 100 1.58 -12.73 -14.93
C LYS A 100 2.63 -12.23 -13.93
N MET A 101 3.09 -10.99 -14.08
CA MET A 101 4.09 -10.39 -13.18
C MET A 101 3.52 -10.04 -11.81
N SER A 102 2.19 -10.02 -11.66
CA SER A 102 1.52 -9.73 -10.38
C SER A 102 1.18 -11.00 -9.60
N ILE A 103 1.17 -12.18 -10.24
CA ILE A 103 0.76 -13.44 -9.61
C ILE A 103 1.72 -13.85 -8.48
N GLU A 104 3.03 -13.87 -8.74
CA GLU A 104 4.01 -14.29 -7.73
C GLU A 104 4.08 -13.34 -6.53
N PRO A 105 4.08 -12.00 -6.71
CA PRO A 105 4.00 -11.08 -5.58
C PRO A 105 2.71 -11.23 -4.78
N LEU A 106 1.55 -11.40 -5.43
CA LEU A 106 0.28 -11.57 -4.74
C LEU A 106 0.20 -12.90 -3.97
N LEU A 107 0.76 -13.98 -4.53
CA LEU A 107 0.86 -15.26 -3.82
C LEU A 107 1.78 -15.14 -2.59
N SER A 108 2.87 -14.38 -2.72
CA SER A 108 3.76 -14.09 -1.59
C SER A 108 3.04 -13.26 -0.52
N ALA A 109 2.25 -12.27 -0.94
CA ALA A 109 1.43 -11.45 -0.05
C ALA A 109 0.42 -12.29 0.74
N TYR A 110 -0.25 -13.24 0.08
CA TYR A 110 -1.15 -14.22 0.70
C TYR A 110 -0.43 -15.04 1.77
N GLN A 111 0.71 -15.67 1.41
CA GLN A 111 1.46 -16.54 2.32
C GLN A 111 2.01 -15.77 3.52
N ILE A 112 2.56 -14.58 3.29
CA ILE A 112 3.11 -13.74 4.35
C ILE A 112 1.99 -13.18 5.23
N GLY A 113 0.86 -12.77 4.66
CA GLY A 113 -0.31 -12.31 5.41
C GLY A 113 -0.82 -13.39 6.36
N MET A 114 -0.92 -14.63 5.87
CA MET A 114 -1.28 -15.80 6.70
C MET A 114 -0.27 -16.06 7.83
N GLN A 115 1.03 -15.92 7.58
CA GLN A 115 2.08 -16.13 8.59
C GLN A 115 2.15 -15.00 9.63
N THR A 116 1.83 -13.76 9.23
CA THR A 116 1.96 -12.56 10.07
C THR A 116 0.67 -12.20 10.79
N GLY A 117 -0.44 -12.89 10.50
CA GLY A 117 -1.76 -12.62 11.07
C GLY A 117 -2.48 -11.44 10.41
N ASP A 118 -1.98 -10.94 9.28
CA ASP A 118 -2.65 -9.94 8.45
C ASP A 118 -3.71 -10.61 7.55
N ILE A 119 -4.75 -11.14 8.20
CA ILE A 119 -5.81 -11.93 7.57
C ILE A 119 -6.58 -11.07 6.55
N GLN A 120 -6.70 -9.78 6.82
CA GLN A 120 -7.39 -8.84 5.93
C GLN A 120 -6.72 -8.78 4.56
N MET A 121 -5.40 -8.67 4.52
CA MET A 121 -4.65 -8.64 3.26
C MET A 121 -4.43 -10.03 2.67
N ALA A 122 -4.46 -11.08 3.49
CA ALA A 122 -4.39 -12.46 3.01
C ALA A 122 -5.65 -12.92 2.26
N MET A 123 -6.83 -12.35 2.54
CA MET A 123 -8.08 -12.77 1.90
C MET A 123 -8.54 -11.86 0.74
N LEU A 124 -7.84 -10.74 0.53
CA LEU A 124 -8.16 -9.73 -0.49
C LEU A 124 -7.64 -10.13 -1.88
#